data_AF-A0A428TBR5-F1
#
_entry.id   AF-A0A428TBR5-F1
#
_cell.length_a   1.000
_cell.length_b   1.000
_cell.length_c   1.000
_cell.angle_alpha   90.00
_cell.angle_beta   90.00
_cell.angle_gamma   90.00
#
_symmetry.space_group_name_H-M   'P 1'
#
loop_
_entity.id
_entity.type
_entity.pdbx_description
1 polymer ?
#
loop_
_entity_poly.entity_id
_entity_poly.type
_entity_poly.pdbx_seq_one_letter_code
_entity_poly.pdbx_strand_id
1 'polypeptide(L)'
;MPLFHMATSNLPSTTRAPELDDRNAVAVPKADADADRWTGVNNSAGEGITREDIGRYLPFLAEIKFMPLPTRRGRELPPIAVDIAQAQTQWGVGGRGGAA
;
A
#
# COMPACT_ATOMS: atom_id res chain seq x y z
N MET A 1 1.76 16.15 13.54
CA MET A 1 1.77 14.68 13.29
C MET A 1 2.33 14.44 11.91
N PRO A 2 3.57 13.94 11.77
CA PRO A 2 4.14 13.61 10.46
C PRO A 2 3.32 12.51 9.77
N LEU A 3 3.32 12.49 8.43
CA LEU A 3 2.52 11.59 7.61
C LEU A 3 2.79 10.11 7.93
N PHE A 4 4.02 9.78 8.29
CA PHE A 4 4.40 8.46 8.79
C PHE A 4 3.60 8.04 10.03
N HIS A 5 3.41 8.95 10.99
CA HIS A 5 2.65 8.65 12.21
C HIS A 5 1.15 8.48 11.90
N MET A 6 0.60 9.23 10.94
CA MET A 6 -0.79 9.04 10.50
C MET A 6 -1.00 7.66 9.84
N ALA A 7 -0.02 7.17 9.09
CA ALA A 7 -0.11 5.87 8.40
C ALA A 7 0.15 4.66 9.31
N THR A 8 0.94 4.82 10.38
CA THR A 8 1.42 3.70 11.21
C THR A 8 0.79 3.62 12.59
N SER A 9 0.16 4.70 13.07
CA SER A 9 -0.55 4.70 14.35
C SER A 9 -2.05 4.50 14.16
N ASN A 10 -2.70 3.96 15.19
CA ASN A 10 -4.15 3.89 15.20
C ASN A 10 -4.74 5.31 15.26
N LEU A 11 -5.72 5.57 14.40
CA LEU A 11 -6.56 6.75 14.52
C LEU A 11 -7.35 6.69 15.84
N PRO A 12 -7.62 7.86 16.47
CA PRO A 12 -8.60 7.94 17.53
C PRO A 12 -9.91 7.22 17.13
N SER A 13 -10.53 6.51 18.08
CA SER A 13 -11.74 5.73 17.80
C SER A 13 -12.87 6.58 17.22
N THR A 14 -12.95 7.84 17.61
CA THR A 14 -13.95 8.82 17.15
C THR A 14 -13.70 9.36 15.74
N THR A 15 -12.51 9.13 15.17
CA THR A 15 -12.14 9.56 13.81
C THR A 15 -11.96 8.38 12.86
N ARG A 16 -12.19 7.16 13.34
CA ARG A 16 -12.14 5.96 12.50
C ARG A 16 -13.43 5.91 11.67
N ALA A 17 -13.28 5.81 10.36
CA ALA A 17 -14.41 5.54 9.49
C ALA A 17 -15.09 4.22 9.90
N PRO A 18 -16.42 4.09 9.77
CA PRO A 18 -17.08 2.81 9.96
C PRO A 18 -16.54 1.77 8.96
N GLU A 19 -16.74 0.49 9.27
CA GLU A 19 -16.43 -0.60 8.34
C GLU A 19 -17.15 -0.37 7.01
N LEU A 20 -16.42 -0.52 5.91
CA LEU A 20 -16.95 -0.31 4.58
C LEU A 20 -17.94 -1.41 4.23
N ASP A 21 -19.17 -1.04 3.89
CA ASP A 21 -20.15 -1.96 3.34
C ASP A 21 -19.82 -2.24 1.86
N ASP A 22 -19.15 -3.35 1.61
CA ASP A 22 -18.58 -3.73 0.32
C ASP A 22 -19.49 -4.64 -0.52
N ARG A 23 -20.76 -4.80 -0.14
CA ARG A 23 -21.73 -5.67 -0.84
C ARG A 23 -21.78 -5.42 -2.35
N ASN A 24 -21.69 -4.16 -2.78
CA ASN A 24 -21.68 -3.81 -4.20
C ASN A 24 -20.33 -4.11 -4.88
N ALA A 25 -19.21 -3.98 -4.17
CA ALA A 25 -17.89 -4.33 -4.69
C ALA A 25 -17.74 -5.84 -4.94
N VAL A 26 -18.59 -6.67 -4.30
CA VAL A 26 -18.71 -8.11 -4.57
C VAL A 26 -19.76 -8.40 -5.64
N ALA A 27 -20.94 -7.78 -5.56
CA ALA A 27 -22.07 -8.09 -6.44
C ALA A 27 -21.81 -7.69 -7.90
N VAL A 28 -21.19 -6.53 -8.13
CA VAL A 28 -20.95 -6.01 -9.49
C VAL A 28 -19.98 -6.88 -10.28
N PRO A 29 -18.79 -7.28 -9.75
CA PRO A 29 -17.89 -8.16 -10.51
C PRO A 29 -18.44 -9.57 -10.72
N LYS A 30 -19.30 -10.09 -9.83
CA LYS A 30 -19.98 -11.38 -10.07
C LYS A 30 -20.95 -11.29 -11.23
N ALA A 31 -21.81 -10.27 -11.22
CA ALA A 31 -22.75 -10.05 -12.31
C ALA A 31 -22.04 -9.82 -13.65
N ASP A 32 -20.88 -9.16 -13.64
CA ASP A 32 -20.05 -8.96 -14.83
C ASP A 32 -19.39 -10.25 -15.33
N ALA A 33 -18.92 -11.11 -14.42
CA ALA A 33 -18.31 -12.39 -14.76
C ALA A 33 -19.32 -13.41 -15.28
N ASP A 34 -20.53 -13.43 -14.70
CA ASP A 34 -21.63 -14.32 -15.10
C ASP A 34 -22.29 -13.86 -16.42
N ALA A 35 -22.13 -12.59 -16.80
CA ALA A 35 -22.53 -12.10 -18.10
C ALA A 35 -21.42 -12.39 -19.13
N ASP A 36 -21.64 -13.37 -20.01
CA ASP A 36 -20.76 -13.79 -21.13
C ASP A 36 -20.29 -12.66 -22.09
N ARG A 37 -20.62 -11.39 -21.82
CA ARG A 37 -20.48 -10.25 -22.72
C ARG A 37 -19.43 -9.20 -22.37
N TRP A 38 -18.87 -9.19 -21.16
CA TRP A 38 -17.98 -8.10 -20.74
C TRP A 38 -16.54 -8.51 -20.54
N THR A 39 -16.22 -9.22 -19.46
CA THR A 39 -14.83 -9.59 -19.14
C THR A 39 -14.66 -11.09 -18.95
N GLY A 40 -15.70 -11.78 -18.47
CA GLY A 40 -15.61 -13.19 -18.05
C GLY A 40 -14.67 -13.41 -16.86
N VAL A 41 -14.24 -12.34 -16.18
CA VAL A 41 -13.27 -12.40 -15.08
C VAL A 41 -13.97 -12.07 -13.77
N ASN A 42 -13.97 -13.03 -12.84
CA ASN A 42 -14.55 -12.87 -11.50
C ASN A 42 -13.50 -12.42 -10.47
N ASN A 43 -13.39 -11.11 -10.25
CA ASN A 43 -12.53 -10.53 -9.21
C ASN A 43 -13.29 -10.17 -7.92
N SER A 44 -14.48 -10.75 -7.69
CA SER A 44 -15.33 -10.43 -6.54
C SER A 44 -14.76 -10.86 -5.18
N ALA A 45 -13.73 -11.71 -5.17
CA ALA A 45 -12.97 -12.04 -3.97
C ALA A 45 -12.00 -10.91 -3.54
N GLY A 46 -11.87 -9.87 -4.37
CA GLY A 46 -10.87 -8.82 -4.21
C GLY A 46 -9.48 -9.28 -4.66
N GLU A 47 -8.67 -8.33 -5.13
CA GLU A 47 -7.25 -8.54 -5.37
C GLU A 47 -6.50 -8.02 -4.14
N GLY A 48 -6.07 -8.94 -3.28
CA GLY A 48 -5.39 -8.61 -2.04
C GLY A 48 -3.89 -8.35 -2.26
N ILE A 49 -3.30 -7.55 -1.37
CA ILE A 49 -1.85 -7.35 -1.34
C ILE A 49 -1.21 -8.50 -0.56
N THR A 50 -0.25 -9.20 -1.18
CA THR A 50 0.51 -10.27 -0.52
C THR A 50 1.65 -9.73 0.34
N ARG A 51 2.24 -10.57 1.19
CA ARG A 51 3.44 -10.18 1.97
C ARG A 51 4.62 -9.87 1.06
N GLU A 52 4.72 -10.57 -0.05
CA GLU A 52 5.71 -10.37 -1.09
C GLU A 52 5.54 -8.99 -1.73
N ASP A 53 4.30 -8.57 -2.02
CA ASP A 53 4.01 -7.23 -2.54
C ASP A 53 4.42 -6.14 -1.55
N ILE A 54 4.06 -6.29 -0.27
CA ILE A 54 4.50 -5.38 0.80
C ILE A 54 6.03 -5.32 0.86
N GLY A 55 6.69 -6.48 0.79
CA GLY A 55 8.14 -6.59 0.82
C GLY A 55 8.82 -5.75 -0.26
N ARG A 56 8.23 -5.59 -1.46
CA ARG A 56 8.80 -4.76 -2.53
C ARG A 56 8.71 -3.25 -2.27
N TYR A 57 7.70 -2.79 -1.51
CA TYR A 57 7.52 -1.36 -1.22
C TYR A 57 8.35 -0.88 -0.03
N LEU A 58 8.58 -1.71 0.98
CA LEU A 58 9.36 -1.36 2.17
C LEU A 58 10.78 -0.82 1.88
N PRO A 59 11.62 -1.46 1.04
CA PRO A 59 12.95 -0.95 0.73
C PRO A 59 12.92 0.39 0.01
N PHE A 60 11.93 0.63 -0.85
CA PHE A 60 11.71 1.94 -1.47
C PHE A 60 11.41 3.04 -0.44
N LEU A 61 10.51 2.78 0.52
CA LEU A 61 10.18 3.73 1.58
C LEU A 61 11.38 4.02 2.50
N ALA A 62 12.23 3.03 2.74
CA ALA A 62 13.47 3.22 3.49
C ALA A 62 14.49 4.07 2.71
N GLU A 63 14.64 3.81 1.41
CA GLU A 63 15.60 4.53 0.54
C GLU A 63 15.25 6.01 0.41
N ILE A 64 13.97 6.36 0.26
CA ILE A 64 13.52 7.77 0.24
C ILE A 64 13.51 8.42 1.64
N LYS A 65 14.02 7.72 2.67
CA LYS A 65 14.08 8.17 4.07
C LYS A 65 12.71 8.50 4.68
N PHE A 66 11.64 7.88 4.17
CA PHE A 66 10.31 8.00 4.76
C PHE A 66 10.21 7.21 6.07
N MET A 67 10.96 6.11 6.19
CA MET A 67 11.01 5.25 7.37
C MET A 67 12.43 4.68 7.58
N PRO A 68 12.82 4.32 8.82
CA PRO A 68 14.11 3.71 9.07
C PRO A 68 14.16 2.25 8.56
N LEU A 69 15.37 1.79 8.22
CA LEU A 69 15.62 0.39 7.89
C LEU A 69 15.33 -0.49 9.12
N PRO A 70 14.69 -1.66 8.96
CA PRO A 70 14.50 -2.60 10.07
C PRO A 70 15.85 -3.02 10.68
N THR A 71 15.95 -2.95 12.01
CA THR A 71 17.16 -3.30 12.78
C THR A 71 17.12 -4.69 13.40
N ARG A 72 15.97 -5.37 13.35
CA ARG A 72 15.77 -6.71 13.91
C ARG A 72 15.95 -7.78 12.84
N ARG A 73 16.28 -9.01 13.30
CA ARG A 73 16.37 -10.19 12.44
C ARG A 73 14.99 -10.54 11.84
N GLY A 74 14.97 -10.85 10.55
CA GLY A 74 13.76 -11.17 9.79
C GLY A 74 14.09 -11.56 8.35
N ARG A 75 13.06 -11.73 7.52
CA ARG A 75 13.21 -11.92 6.07
C ARG A 75 13.85 -10.67 5.47
N GLU A 76 14.88 -10.84 4.65
CA GLU A 76 15.51 -9.72 3.94
C GLU A 76 14.53 -9.06 2.97
N LEU A 77 14.65 -7.75 2.85
CA LEU A 77 13.87 -6.99 1.89
C LEU A 77 14.41 -7.23 0.48
N PRO A 78 13.55 -7.45 -0.52
CA PRO A 78 13.96 -7.52 -1.92
C PRO A 78 14.79 -6.30 -2.33
N PRO A 79 15.83 -6.47 -3.16
CA PRO A 79 16.57 -5.34 -3.68
C PRO A 79 15.68 -4.48 -4.59
N ILE A 80 15.90 -3.17 -4.57
CA ILE A 80 15.26 -2.23 -5.49
C ILE A 80 16.31 -1.61 -6.43
N ALA A 81 15.91 -1.30 -7.65
CA ALA A 81 16.78 -0.61 -8.59
C ALA A 81 16.99 0.85 -8.14
N VAL A 82 18.24 1.30 -8.23
CA VAL A 82 18.70 2.61 -7.70
C VAL A 82 18.08 3.79 -8.47
N ASP A 83 17.69 3.57 -9.72
CA ASP A 83 17.04 4.55 -10.59
C ASP A 83 15.64 4.97 -10.09
N ILE A 84 14.87 4.05 -9.50
CA ILE A 84 13.53 4.31 -8.95
C ILE A 84 13.60 5.28 -7.76
N ALA A 85 14.62 5.15 -6.91
CA ALA A 85 14.82 6.04 -5.77
C ALA A 85 15.34 7.43 -6.18
N GLN A 86 16.21 7.48 -7.19
CA GLN A 86 16.69 8.73 -7.78
C GLN A 86 15.57 9.50 -8.47
N ALA A 87 14.66 8.79 -9.15
CA ALA A 87 13.50 9.40 -9.80
C ALA A 87 12.64 10.21 -8.81
N GLN A 88 12.34 9.73 -7.61
CA GLN A 88 11.54 10.50 -6.64
C GLN A 88 12.23 11.80 -6.18
N THR A 89 13.56 11.78 -6.03
CA THR A 89 14.35 12.97 -5.68
C THR A 89 14.17 14.08 -6.73
N GLN A 90 14.01 13.70 -8.01
CA GLN A 90 13.79 14.62 -9.12
C GLN A 90 12.38 15.24 -9.15
N TRP A 91 11.38 14.61 -8.51
CA TRP A 91 9.99 15.07 -8.52
C TRP A 91 9.62 15.91 -7.29
N GLY A 92 10.51 15.99 -6.29
CA GLY A 92 10.31 16.83 -5.11
C GLY A 92 9.14 16.40 -4.20
N VAL A 93 8.60 15.20 -4.41
CA VAL A 93 7.49 14.64 -3.63
C VAL A 93 8.05 13.69 -2.57
N GLY A 94 7.77 13.94 -1.29
CA GLY A 94 8.10 13.02 -0.19
C GLY A 94 8.90 13.62 0.99
N GLY A 95 9.46 14.82 0.86
CA GLY A 95 10.35 15.44 1.87
C GLY A 95 9.72 15.92 3.19
N ARG A 96 8.48 15.55 3.54
CA ARG A 96 7.77 16.10 4.72
C ARG A 96 7.42 15.07 5.81
N GLY A 97 8.09 13.92 5.84
CA GLY A 97 7.67 12.79 6.69
C GLY A 97 8.50 12.46 7.93
N GLY A 98 9.81 12.76 7.97
CA GLY A 98 10.72 12.01 8.85
C GLY A 98 11.72 12.81 9.69
N ALA A 99 11.44 14.07 10.02
CA ALA A 99 12.27 14.84 10.97
C ALA A 99 11.44 15.26 12.18
N ALA A 100 11.45 14.41 13.21
CA ALA A 100 11.36 14.75 14.63
C ALA A 100 11.79 13.52 15.44
#